data_AF-A0A7Z8VPL1-F1
#
_entry.id   AF-A0A7Z8VPL1-F1
#
_cell.length_a   1.000
_cell.length_b   1.000
_cell.length_c   1.000
_cell.angle_alpha   90.00
_cell.angle_beta   90.00
_cell.angle_gamma   90.00
#
_symmetry.space_group_name_H-M   'P 1'
#
loop_
_entity.id
_entity.type
_entity.pdbx_description
1 polymer ?
#
loop_
_entity_poly.entity_id
_entity_poly.type
_entity_poly.pdbx_seq_one_letter_code
_entity_poly.pdbx_strand_id
1 'polypeptide(L)' 'MKSVYLDTCMVIGLIEGDAEQRKALKNYLSDKTVLSSELVRLEARLLAVRENKLEQLQLYDGFFSVCDFIE' A
#
# COMPACT_ATOMS: atom_id res chain seq x y z
N MET A 1 11.24 14.03 -10.44
CA MET A 1 10.54 13.00 -9.65
C MET A 1 9.91 12.01 -10.62
N LYS A 2 10.07 10.71 -10.39
CA LYS A 2 9.36 9.67 -11.16
C LYS A 2 8.15 9.25 -10.34
N SER A 3 6.98 9.21 -10.96
CA SER A 3 5.76 8.70 -10.33
C SER A 3 5.61 7.21 -10.62
N VAL A 4 5.13 6.45 -9.63
CA VAL A 4 4.80 5.04 -9.77
C VAL A 4 3.41 4.81 -9.24
N TYR A 5 2.58 4.14 -10.04
CA TYR A 5 1.29 3.63 -9.59
C TYR A 5 1.48 2.28 -8.91
N LEU A 6 0.93 2.13 -7.71
CA LEU A 6 0.93 0.86 -6.99
C LEU A 6 -0.44 0.20 -7.05
N ASP A 7 -0.42 -1.02 -7.59
CA ASP A 7 -1.56 -1.93 -7.64
C ASP A 7 -1.80 -2.62 -6.28
N THR A 8 -3.00 -3.14 -6.09
CA THR A 8 -3.46 -3.84 -4.87
C THR A 8 -2.46 -4.87 -4.38
N CYS A 9 -1.96 -5.75 -5.25
CA CYS A 9 -1.01 -6.80 -4.85
C CYS A 9 0.30 -6.24 -4.29
N MET A 10 0.77 -5.10 -4.82
CA MET A 10 2.00 -4.45 -4.37
C MET A 10 1.80 -3.80 -3.00
N VAL A 11 0.63 -3.20 -2.76
CA VAL A 11 0.28 -2.62 -1.45
C VAL A 11 0.16 -3.73 -0.40
N ILE A 12 -0.51 -4.83 -0.72
CA ILE A 12 -0.59 -6.00 0.18
C ILE A 12 0.81 -6.52 0.51
N GLY A 13 1.68 -6.71 -0.49
CA GLY A 13 3.06 -7.14 -0.26
C GLY A 13 3.89 -6.15 0.57
N LEU A 14 3.59 -4.85 0.51
CA LEU A 14 4.26 -3.83 1.33
C LEU A 14 3.83 -3.90 2.80
N ILE A 15 2.56 -4.18 3.07
CA ILE A 15 2.00 -4.18 4.42
C ILE A 15 2.18 -5.55 5.10
N GLU A 16 1.79 -6.61 4.39
CA GLU A 16 1.69 -7.98 4.92
C GLU A 16 2.86 -8.88 4.51
N GLY A 17 3.66 -8.46 3.51
CA GLY A 17 4.76 -9.26 2.99
C GLY A 17 5.92 -9.42 3.98
N ASP A 18 6.88 -10.27 3.61
CA ASP A 18 8.05 -10.55 4.44
C ASP A 18 9.00 -9.34 4.54
N ALA A 19 10.03 -9.47 5.38
CA ALA A 19 10.99 -8.39 5.62
C ALA A 19 11.81 -8.03 4.37
N GLU A 20 12.12 -9.00 3.50
CA GLU A 20 12.95 -8.77 2.31
C GLU A 20 12.16 -8.04 1.23
N GLN A 21 10.93 -8.48 0.97
CA GLN A 21 10.00 -7.84 0.04
C GLN A 21 9.73 -6.39 0.45
N ARG A 22 9.45 -6.15 1.73
CA ARG A 22 9.24 -4.79 2.25
C ARG A 22 10.47 -3.92 2.10
N LYS A 23 11.67 -4.45 2.36
CA LYS A 23 12.92 -3.71 2.18
C LYS A 23 13.17 -3.37 0.71
N ALA A 24 12.95 -4.32 -0.19
CA ALA A 24 13.11 -4.12 -1.62
C ALA A 24 12.15 -3.05 -2.16
N LEU A 25 10.86 -3.13 -1.79
CA LEU A 25 9.85 -2.15 -2.18
C LEU A 25 10.13 -0.76 -1.60
N LYS A 26 10.49 -0.65 -0.31
CA LYS A 26 10.84 0.65 0.29
C LYS A 26 12.04 1.29 -0.41
N ASN A 27 13.08 0.52 -0.71
CA ASN A 27 14.23 1.02 -1.44
C ASN A 27 13.84 1.50 -2.84
N TYR A 28 13.00 0.72 -3.54
CA TYR A 28 12.50 1.08 -4.85
C TYR A 28 11.64 2.36 -4.82
N LEU A 29 10.86 2.60 -3.78
CA LEU A 29 9.95 3.75 -3.69
C LEU A 29 10.60 5.02 -3.13
N SER A 30 11.81 4.93 -2.57
CA SER A 30 12.46 6.01 -1.80
C SER A 30 12.61 7.36 -2.52
N ASP A 31 12.68 7.36 -3.85
CA ASP A 31 12.86 8.55 -4.69
C ASP A 31 11.64 8.84 -5.58
N LYS A 32 10.49 8.21 -5.30
CA LYS A 32 9.31 8.20 -6.18
C LYS A 32 8.08 8.77 -5.49
N THR A 33 7.24 9.44 -6.28
CA THR A 33 5.87 9.76 -5.87
C THR A 33 5.02 8.52 -6.05
N VAL A 34 4.33 8.12 -4.99
CA VAL A 34 3.45 6.94 -5.00
C VAL A 34 2.04 7.38 -5.35
N LEU A 35 1.55 6.87 -6.47
CA LEU A 35 0.17 7.04 -6.92
C LEU A 35 -0.63 5.78 -6.60
N SER A 36 -1.89 5.95 -6.22
CA SER A 36 -2.83 4.84 -6.11
C SER A 36 -4.25 5.29 -6.43
N SER A 37 -5.23 4.40 -6.30
CA SER A 37 -6.65 4.71 -6.52
C SER A 37 -7.50 4.28 -5.35
N GLU A 38 -8.70 4.85 -5.26
CA GLU A 38 -9.69 4.46 -4.26
C GLU A 38 -10.06 2.98 -4.36
N LEU A 39 -10.07 2.43 -5.58
CA LEU A 39 -10.30 1.01 -5.81
C LEU A 39 -9.21 0.16 -5.15
N VAL A 40 -7.93 0.50 -5.35
CA VAL A 40 -6.81 -0.21 -4.72
C VAL A 40 -6.88 -0.11 -3.20
N ARG A 41 -7.27 1.05 -2.65
CA ARG A 41 -7.47 1.21 -1.21
C ARG A 41 -8.54 0.27 -0.66
N LEU A 42 -9.66 0.14 -1.36
CA LEU A 42 -10.76 -0.74 -0.94
C LEU A 42 -10.38 -2.22 -1.07
N GLU A 43 -9.77 -2.61 -2.19
CA GLU A 43 -9.37 -3.99 -2.45
C GLU A 43 -8.31 -4.47 -1.46
N ALA A 44 -7.27 -3.67 -1.21
CA ALA A 44 -6.16 -4.05 -0.33
C ALA A 44 -6.62 -4.27 1.12
N ARG A 45 -7.66 -3.55 1.57
CA ARG A 45 -8.19 -3.63 2.94
C ARG A 45 -9.24 -4.72 3.12
N LEU A 46 -9.73 -5.33 2.04
CA LEU A 46 -10.91 -6.19 2.06
C LEU A 46 -10.77 -7.35 3.05
N LEU A 47 -9.64 -8.06 3.04
CA LEU A 47 -9.42 -9.19 3.93
C LEU A 47 -9.31 -8.75 5.40
N ALA A 48 -8.52 -7.70 5.66
CA ALA A 48 -8.34 -7.15 6.99
C ALA A 48 -9.67 -6.65 7.61
N VAL A 49 -10.56 -6.05 6.80
CA VAL A 49 -11.92 -5.69 7.24
C VAL A 49 -12.73 -6.95 7.58
N ARG A 50 -12.75 -7.95 6.68
CA ARG A 50 -13.53 -9.18 6.89
C ARG A 50 -13.10 -9.96 8.13
N GLU A 51 -11.81 -9.93 8.45
CA GLU A 51 -11.22 -10.64 9.59
C GLU A 51 -11.07 -9.78 10.84
N ASN A 52 -11.55 -8.53 10.81
CA ASN A 52 -11.46 -7.56 11.89
C ASN A 52 -10.03 -7.33 12.41
N LYS A 53 -9.04 -7.31 11.50
CA LYS A 53 -7.62 -7.11 11.80
C LYS A 53 -7.29 -5.63 11.88
N LEU A 54 -7.70 -5.00 12.98
CA LEU A 54 -7.58 -3.55 13.21
C LEU A 54 -6.15 -3.01 13.05
N GLU A 55 -5.14 -3.74 13.52
CA GLU A 55 -3.73 -3.34 13.41
C GLU A 55 -3.28 -3.25 11.94
N GLN A 56 -3.72 -4.18 11.09
CA GLN A 56 -3.40 -4.14 9.66
C GLN A 56 -4.13 -2.99 8.96
N LEU A 57 -5.38 -2.71 9.34
CA LEU A 57 -6.12 -1.57 8.80
C LEU A 57 -5.41 -0.24 9.09
N GLN A 58 -4.84 -0.08 10.29
CA GLN A 58 -4.05 1.10 10.62
C GLN A 58 -2.80 1.24 9.75
N LEU A 59 -2.14 0.12 9.39
CA LEU A 59 -1.00 0.13 8.48
C LEU A 59 -1.41 0.54 7.06
N TYR A 60 -2.54 0.03 6.56
CA TYR A 60 -3.10 0.46 5.28
C TYR A 60 -3.46 1.94 5.28
N ASP A 61 -4.16 2.41 6.32
CA ASP A 61 -4.57 3.81 6.44
C ASP A 61 -3.34 4.75 6.49
N GLY A 62 -2.29 4.36 7.21
CA GLY A 62 -1.01 5.07 7.21
C GLY A 62 -0.35 5.13 5.83
N PHE A 63 -0.34 4.02 5.09
CA PHE A 63 0.20 3.99 3.72
C PHE A 63 -0.58 4.89 2.75
N PHE A 64 -1.92 4.81 2.75
CA PHE A 64 -2.73 5.60 1.83
C PHE A 64 -2.76 7.09 2.19
N SER A 65 -2.48 7.47 3.44
CA SER A 65 -2.40 8.88 3.85
C SER A 65 -1.27 9.67 3.17
N VAL A 66 -0.26 8.98 2.62
CA VAL A 66 0.90 9.58 1.92
C VAL A 66 0.88 9.32 0.41
N CYS A 67 -0.16 8.67 -0.11
CA CYS A 67 -0.31 8.41 -1.54
C CYS A 67 -1.11 9.53 -2.20
N ASP A 68 -0.73 9.90 -3.43
CA ASP A 68 -1.57 10.75 -4.27
C ASP A 68 -2.57 9.87 -5.01
N PHE A 69 -3.85 10.21 -4.92
CA PHE A 69 -4.91 9.45 -5.59
C PHE A 69 -5.10 9.95 -7.02
N ILE A 70 -5.15 9.00 -7.96
CA ILE A 70 -5.59 9.26 -9.33
C ILE A 70 -7.08 8.95 -9.46
N GLU A 71 -7.80 9.82 -10.15
CA GLU A 71 -9.23 9.65 -10.50
C GLU A 71 -9.46 8.55 -11.53
#